data_AF-A0AAV0YCR5-F1
#
_entry.id   AF-A0AAV0YCR5-F1
#
_cell.length_a   1.000
_cell.length_b   1.000
_cell.length_c   1.000
_cell.angle_alpha   90.00
_cell.angle_beta   90.00
_cell.angle_gamma   90.00
#
_symmetry.space_group_name_H-M   'P 1'
#
loop_
_entity.id
_entity.type
_entity.pdbx_description
1 polymer ?
#
loop_
_entity_poly.entity_id
_entity_poly.type
_entity_poly.pdbx_seq_one_letter_code
_entity_poly.pdbx_strand_id
1 'polypeptide(L)'
;MVSVWSDVLERFNVTSKKLQEVKIDLKTVLSLYNSLIKYSEELRNNFDLYEKKGFEKCGIKEYKDISSRKKKRKLAFGETRDAEAKLTPRDKFRSQIYISIMDSLIFELNKRMSAYEEINKKISFFFGFKY
;
A
#
# COMPACT_ATOMS: atom_id res chain seq x y z
N MET A 1 7.25 -6.68 -6.79
CA MET A 1 7.26 -5.27 -6.31
C MET A 1 7.42 -4.25 -7.43
N VAL A 2 8.33 -4.42 -8.40
CA VAL A 2 8.52 -3.42 -9.48
C VAL A 2 7.21 -3.04 -10.17
N SER A 3 6.39 -4.03 -10.56
CA SER A 3 5.09 -3.77 -11.19
C SER A 3 4.12 -2.98 -10.29
N VAL A 4 4.18 -3.16 -8.97
CA VAL A 4 3.34 -2.39 -8.02
C VAL A 4 3.80 -0.93 -8.00
N TRP A 5 5.11 -0.72 -7.83
CA TRP A 5 5.68 0.62 -7.78
C TRP A 5 5.53 1.38 -9.09
N SER A 6 5.61 0.71 -10.25
CA SER A 6 5.33 1.32 -11.55
C SER A 6 3.93 1.91 -11.59
N ASP A 7 2.91 1.13 -11.25
CA ASP A 7 1.51 1.54 -11.28
C ASP A 7 1.24 2.66 -10.26
N VAL A 8 1.79 2.54 -9.04
CA VAL A 8 1.72 3.59 -8.00
C VAL A 8 2.35 4.90 -8.49
N LEU A 9 3.59 4.85 -8.96
CA LEU A 9 4.33 6.06 -9.38
C LEU A 9 3.68 6.74 -10.58
N GLU A 10 3.18 5.96 -11.55
CA GLU A 10 2.46 6.51 -12.70
C GLU A 10 1.21 7.27 -12.26
N ARG A 11 0.36 6.64 -11.45
CA ARG A 11 -0.88 7.28 -10.98
C ARG A 11 -0.60 8.49 -10.11
N PHE A 12 0.39 8.41 -9.24
CA PHE A 12 0.80 9.52 -8.38
C PHE A 12 1.33 10.70 -9.18
N ASN A 13 2.12 10.44 -10.22
CA ASN A 13 2.64 11.50 -11.10
C ASN A 13 1.50 12.23 -11.83
N VAL A 14 0.51 11.50 -12.35
CA VAL A 14 -0.67 12.09 -13.00
C VAL A 14 -1.44 12.98 -12.02
N THR A 15 -1.74 12.48 -10.82
CA THR A 15 -2.43 13.26 -9.79
C THR A 15 -1.60 14.46 -9.34
N SER A 16 -0.28 14.30 -9.18
CA SER A 16 0.61 15.39 -8.77
C SER A 16 0.66 16.52 -9.79
N LYS A 17 0.75 16.19 -11.09
CA LYS A 17 0.65 17.19 -12.16
C LYS A 17 -0.67 17.92 -12.14
N LYS A 18 -1.78 17.20 -11.90
CA LYS A 18 -3.12 17.81 -11.79
C LYS A 18 -3.21 18.76 -10.60
N LEU A 19 -2.64 18.38 -9.46
CA LEU A 19 -2.62 19.21 -8.24
C LEU A 19 -1.78 20.49 -8.39
N GLN A 20 -0.81 20.51 -9.31
CA GLN A 20 0.05 21.65 -9.59
C GLN A 20 -0.54 22.62 -10.64
N GLU A 21 -1.75 22.37 -11.14
CA GLU A 21 -2.40 23.28 -12.09
C GLU A 21 -2.77 24.62 -11.41
N VAL A 22 -2.53 25.73 -12.11
CA VAL A 22 -2.69 27.10 -11.60
C VAL A 22 -4.12 27.44 -11.16
N LYS A 23 -5.13 26.73 -11.71
CA LYS A 23 -6.56 26.99 -11.46
C LYS A 23 -7.27 25.81 -10.80
N ILE A 24 -6.66 25.22 -9.77
CA ILE A 24 -7.29 24.11 -9.05
C ILE A 24 -8.15 24.59 -7.90
N ASP A 25 -9.38 24.07 -7.81
CA ASP A 25 -10.28 24.28 -6.68
C ASP A 25 -9.99 23.25 -5.57
N LEU A 26 -10.16 23.67 -4.32
CA LEU A 26 -9.91 22.85 -3.14
C LEU A 26 -10.84 21.62 -3.09
N LYS A 27 -12.07 21.73 -3.61
CA LYS A 27 -12.97 20.58 -3.78
C LYS A 27 -12.39 19.54 -4.74
N THR A 28 -11.79 20.00 -5.84
CA THR A 28 -11.11 19.12 -6.80
C THR A 28 -9.91 18.44 -6.16
N VAL A 29 -9.14 19.15 -5.33
CA VAL A 29 -8.02 18.56 -4.56
C VAL A 29 -8.52 17.40 -3.68
N LEU A 30 -9.56 17.62 -2.89
CA LEU A 30 -10.14 16.57 -2.03
C LEU A 30 -10.65 15.37 -2.83
N SER A 31 -11.30 15.63 -3.97
CA SER A 31 -11.78 14.58 -4.87
C SER A 31 -10.63 13.75 -5.46
N LEU A 32 -9.54 14.39 -5.86
CA LEU A 32 -8.34 13.72 -6.39
C LEU A 32 -7.66 12.85 -5.33
N TYR A 33 -7.52 13.35 -4.09
CA TYR A 33 -6.97 12.54 -2.99
C TYR A 33 -7.86 11.35 -2.67
N ASN A 34 -9.18 11.53 -2.58
CA ASN A 34 -10.11 10.43 -2.35
C ASN A 34 -10.04 9.36 -3.45
N SER A 35 -9.95 9.79 -4.72
CA SER A 35 -9.74 8.86 -5.84
C SER A 35 -8.40 8.11 -5.74
N LEU A 36 -7.33 8.80 -5.35
CA LEU A 36 -6.00 8.19 -5.22
C LEU A 36 -5.92 7.21 -4.04
N ILE A 37 -6.60 7.49 -2.93
CA ILE A 37 -6.71 6.61 -1.77
C ILE A 37 -7.47 5.34 -2.16
N LYS A 38 -8.66 5.46 -2.78
CA LYS A 38 -9.45 4.30 -3.25
C LYS A 38 -8.65 3.43 -4.21
N TYR A 39 -7.96 4.05 -5.16
CA TYR A 39 -7.06 3.32 -6.07
C TYR A 39 -5.96 2.57 -5.30
N SER A 40 -5.35 3.19 -4.29
CA SER A 40 -4.32 2.54 -3.46
C SER A 40 -4.88 1.39 -2.62
N GLU A 41 -6.12 1.49 -2.14
CA GLU A 41 -6.83 0.41 -1.44
C GLU A 41 -7.16 -0.77 -2.37
N GLU A 42 -7.60 -0.50 -3.60
CA GLU A 42 -7.80 -1.53 -4.63
C GLU A 42 -6.50 -2.24 -4.97
N LEU A 43 -5.41 -1.47 -5.15
CA LEU A 43 -4.08 -2.02 -5.34
C LEU A 43 -3.73 -2.95 -4.19
N ARG A 44 -3.89 -2.52 -2.93
CA ARG A 44 -3.59 -3.31 -1.73
C ARG A 44 -4.32 -4.66 -1.71
N ASN A 45 -5.54 -4.72 -2.23
CA ASN A 45 -6.32 -5.96 -2.27
C ASN A 45 -5.90 -6.89 -3.42
N ASN A 46 -5.26 -6.35 -4.46
CA ASN A 46 -4.85 -7.07 -5.67
C ASN A 46 -3.47 -7.75 -5.59
N PHE A 47 -3.08 -8.22 -4.40
CA PHE A 47 -1.79 -8.90 -4.20
C PHE A 47 -1.55 -10.04 -5.21
N ASP A 48 -2.55 -10.90 -5.42
CA ASP A 48 -2.43 -12.09 -6.28
C ASP A 48 -2.08 -11.72 -7.73
N LEU A 49 -2.60 -10.59 -8.24
CA LEU A 49 -2.27 -10.08 -9.57
C LEU A 49 -0.80 -9.68 -9.66
N TYR A 50 -0.30 -8.96 -8.65
CA TYR A 50 1.08 -8.49 -8.62
C TYR A 50 2.09 -9.59 -8.31
N GLU A 51 1.67 -10.61 -7.57
CA GLU A 51 2.42 -11.85 -7.36
C GLU A 51 2.65 -12.56 -8.70
N LYS A 52 1.59 -12.78 -9.49
CA LYS A 52 1.69 -13.37 -10.83
C LYS A 52 2.60 -12.57 -11.78
N LYS A 53 2.36 -11.25 -11.89
CA LYS A 53 3.23 -10.35 -12.67
C LYS A 53 4.69 -10.41 -12.22
N GLY A 54 4.94 -10.61 -10.93
CA GLY A 54 6.27 -10.73 -10.36
C GLY A 54 6.94 -12.04 -10.78
N PHE A 55 6.23 -13.16 -10.69
CA PHE A 55 6.72 -14.47 -11.13
C PHE A 55 7.05 -14.49 -12.63
N GLU A 56 6.16 -13.95 -13.46
CA GLU A 56 6.37 -13.83 -14.91
C GLU A 56 7.62 -13.01 -15.24
N LYS A 57 7.78 -11.83 -14.64
CA LYS A 57 8.95 -10.96 -14.89
C LYS A 57 10.26 -11.55 -14.39
N CYS A 58 10.25 -12.26 -13.28
CA CYS A 58 11.45 -12.84 -12.70
C CYS A 58 11.82 -14.21 -13.30
N GLY A 59 10.93 -14.84 -14.06
CA GLY A 59 11.13 -16.18 -14.62
C GLY A 59 11.20 -17.28 -13.54
N ILE A 60 10.66 -17.04 -12.35
CA ILE A 60 10.66 -18.00 -11.23
C ILE A 60 9.23 -18.47 -10.94
N LYS A 61 9.07 -19.69 -10.44
CA LYS A 61 7.76 -20.29 -10.11
C LYS A 61 7.48 -20.35 -8.61
N GLU A 62 8.52 -20.20 -7.79
CA GLU A 62 8.44 -20.39 -6.35
C GLU A 62 9.29 -19.36 -5.61
N TYR A 63 8.91 -19.09 -4.36
CA TYR A 63 9.70 -18.28 -3.44
C TYR A 63 10.98 -19.01 -3.04
N LYS A 64 12.11 -18.30 -3.02
CA LYS A 64 13.42 -18.85 -2.62
C LYS A 64 13.38 -19.59 -1.27
N ASP A 65 12.61 -19.05 -0.31
CA ASP A 65 12.46 -19.61 1.04
C ASP A 65 11.71 -20.95 1.10
N ILE A 66 11.06 -21.39 0.00
CA ILE A 66 10.47 -22.73 -0.11
C ILE A 66 11.59 -23.77 -0.28
N SER A 67 12.55 -23.46 -1.16
CA SER A 67 13.69 -24.32 -1.48
C SER A 67 14.83 -24.29 -0.45
N SER A 68 14.78 -23.37 0.52
CA SER A 68 15.88 -23.15 1.48
C SER A 68 15.84 -24.12 2.67
N ARG A 69 17.03 -24.50 3.16
CA ARG A 69 17.19 -25.42 4.29
C ARG A 69 16.61 -24.80 5.57
N LYS A 70 15.59 -25.44 6.14
CA LYS A 70 15.05 -25.07 7.46
C LYS A 70 16.01 -25.49 8.57
N LYS A 71 16.65 -24.53 9.25
CA LYS A 71 17.49 -24.78 10.43
C LYS A 71 16.60 -25.27 11.57
N LYS A 72 16.84 -26.48 12.09
CA LYS A 72 16.14 -27.02 13.27
C LYS A 72 17.00 -26.75 14.51
N ARG A 73 16.45 -26.06 15.51
CA ARG A 73 17.07 -25.91 16.85
C ARG A 73 17.07 -27.27 17.55
N LYS A 74 18.13 -27.59 18.30
CA LYS A 74 18.12 -28.70 19.26
C LYS A 74 17.22 -28.31 20.44
N LEU A 75 16.28 -29.18 20.81
CA LEU A 75 15.40 -28.97 21.96
C LEU A 75 16.13 -29.42 23.24
N ALA A 76 15.89 -28.71 24.34
CA ALA A 76 16.33 -29.15 25.66
C ALA A 76 15.45 -30.31 26.17
N PHE A 77 15.96 -31.09 27.12
CA PHE A 77 15.19 -32.16 27.75
C PHE A 77 13.95 -31.57 28.45
N GLY A 78 12.75 -32.06 28.11
CA GLY A 78 11.48 -31.55 28.63
C GLY A 78 10.81 -30.46 27.79
N GLU A 79 11.47 -29.89 26.77
CA GLU A 79 10.82 -28.99 25.81
C GLU A 79 10.04 -29.79 24.74
N THR A 80 8.73 -29.62 24.70
CA THR A 80 7.92 -29.95 23.54
C THR A 80 8.06 -28.87 22.48
N ARG A 81 8.00 -29.25 21.19
CA ARG A 81 7.90 -28.24 20.12
C ARG A 81 6.55 -27.56 20.25
N ASP A 82 6.53 -26.32 20.74
CA ASP A 82 5.39 -25.46 20.48
C ASP A 82 5.19 -25.35 18.97
N ALA A 83 3.97 -25.61 18.53
CA ALA A 83 3.58 -25.48 17.14
C ALA A 83 3.46 -23.98 16.80
N GLU A 84 4.60 -23.27 16.74
CA GLU A 84 4.62 -21.93 16.18
C GLU A 84 4.02 -22.00 14.78
N ALA A 85 2.94 -21.22 14.54
CA ALA A 85 2.32 -21.10 13.25
C ALA A 85 3.34 -20.54 12.25
N LYS A 86 3.99 -21.41 11.49
CA LYS A 86 4.97 -21.01 10.48
C LYS A 86 4.23 -20.44 9.29
N LEU A 87 4.26 -19.12 9.15
CA LEU A 87 3.81 -18.43 7.94
C LEU A 87 4.55 -19.00 6.72
N THR A 88 3.81 -19.18 5.63
CA THR A 88 4.44 -19.55 4.35
C THR A 88 5.28 -18.37 3.84
N PRO A 89 6.28 -18.60 2.97
CA PRO A 89 7.03 -17.51 2.34
C PRO A 89 6.13 -16.49 1.64
N ARG A 90 5.04 -16.95 1.03
CA ARG A 90 4.00 -16.13 0.43
C ARG A 90 3.31 -15.24 1.45
N ASP A 91 2.84 -15.81 2.56
CA ASP A 91 2.15 -15.05 3.60
C ASP A 91 3.08 -14.06 4.29
N LYS A 92 4.34 -14.45 4.48
CA LYS A 92 5.39 -13.57 5.01
C LYS A 92 5.61 -12.37 4.09
N PHE A 93 5.77 -12.62 2.79
CA PHE A 93 5.94 -11.55 1.80
C PHE A 93 4.69 -10.65 1.71
N ARG A 94 3.49 -11.25 1.69
CA ARG A 94 2.22 -10.53 1.64
C ARG A 94 2.01 -9.62 2.85
N SER A 95 2.11 -10.16 4.06
CA SER A 95 1.83 -9.44 5.30
C SER A 95 2.94 -8.45 5.68
N GLN A 96 4.20 -8.89 5.67
CA GLN A 96 5.31 -8.11 6.22
C GLN A 96 5.84 -7.05 5.25
N ILE A 97 5.69 -7.28 3.94
CA ILE A 97 6.26 -6.38 2.92
C ILE A 97 5.13 -5.69 2.17
N TYR A 98 4.31 -6.45 1.45
CA TYR A 98 3.35 -5.85 0.53
C TYR A 98 2.28 -5.02 1.24
N ILE A 99 1.58 -5.62 2.22
CA ILE A 99 0.54 -4.95 2.98
C ILE A 99 1.13 -3.77 3.78
N SER A 100 2.27 -3.96 4.44
CA SER A 100 2.93 -2.90 5.22
C SER A 100 3.27 -1.66 4.38
N ILE A 101 3.78 -1.85 3.16
CA ILE A 101 4.07 -0.74 2.24
C ILE A 101 2.79 -0.05 1.80
N MET A 102 1.77 -0.81 1.42
CA MET A 102 0.49 -0.24 0.96
C MET A 102 -0.24 0.50 2.09
N ASP A 103 -0.23 -0.03 3.32
CA ASP A 103 -0.82 0.62 4.49
C ASP A 103 -0.11 1.92 4.82
N SER A 104 1.23 1.94 4.75
CA SER A 104 2.00 3.17 4.95
C SER A 104 1.66 4.22 3.89
N LEU A 105 1.51 3.80 2.63
CA LEU A 105 1.15 4.69 1.54
C LEU A 105 -0.25 5.30 1.73
N ILE A 106 -1.23 4.45 2.04
CA ILE A 106 -2.62 4.88 2.31
C ILE A 106 -2.67 5.81 3.51
N PHE A 107 -1.93 5.51 4.58
CA PHE A 107 -1.84 6.36 5.77
C PHE A 107 -1.33 7.76 5.44
N GLU A 108 -0.23 7.87 4.70
CA GLU A 108 0.33 9.18 4.32
C GLU A 108 -0.59 9.96 3.36
N LEU A 109 -1.32 9.28 2.46
CA LEU A 109 -2.33 9.93 1.63
C LEU A 109 -3.48 10.50 2.47
N ASN A 110 -4.01 9.72 3.41
CA ASN A 110 -5.08 10.15 4.31
C ASN A 110 -4.64 11.33 5.18
N LYS A 111 -3.42 11.27 5.72
CA LYS A 111 -2.83 12.37 6.51
C LYS A 111 -2.77 13.67 5.72
N ARG A 112 -2.35 13.62 4.44
CA ARG A 112 -2.34 14.79 3.56
C ARG A 112 -3.74 15.28 3.24
N MET A 113 -4.67 14.38 2.91
CA MET A 113 -6.06 14.72 2.63
C MET A 113 -6.72 15.43 3.82
N SER A 114 -6.51 14.94 5.04
CA SER A 114 -7.05 15.53 6.27
C SER A 114 -6.61 16.99 6.46
N ALA A 115 -5.35 17.32 6.16
CA ALA A 115 -4.87 18.70 6.21
C ALA A 115 -5.62 19.62 5.21
N TYR A 116 -5.90 19.14 4.00
CA TYR A 116 -6.70 19.88 3.02
C TYR A 116 -8.17 20.02 3.45
N GLU A 117 -8.74 19.00 4.11
CA GLU A 117 -10.10 19.08 4.65
C GLU A 117 -10.22 20.12 5.75
N GLU A 118 -9.23 20.22 6.65
CA GLU A 118 -9.21 21.27 7.69
C GLU A 118 -9.16 22.67 7.10
N ILE A 119 -8.32 22.87 6.07
CA ILE A 119 -8.25 24.14 5.35
C ILE A 119 -9.59 24.44 4.69
N ASN A 120 -10.21 23.45 4.04
CA ASN A 120 -11.51 23.62 3.41
C ASN A 120 -12.58 24.02 4.42
N LYS A 121 -12.64 23.37 5.58
CA LYS A 121 -13.56 23.72 6.66
C LYS A 121 -13.38 25.17 7.13
N LYS A 122 -12.14 25.62 7.31
CA LYS A 122 -11.83 27.01 7.72
C LYS A 122 -12.29 28.01 6.65
N ILE A 123 -11.97 27.75 5.38
CA ILE A 123 -12.37 28.61 4.26
C ILE A 123 -13.90 28.65 4.13
N SER A 124 -14.58 27.50 4.13
CA SER A 124 -16.04 27.43 4.07
C SER A 124 -16.71 28.20 5.21
N PHE A 125 -16.13 28.17 6.42
CA PHE A 125 -16.59 28.98 7.55
C PHE A 125 -16.50 30.49 7.26
N PHE A 126 -15.36 30.98 6.77
CA PHE A 126 -15.16 32.42 6.51
C PHE A 126 -16.00 32.95 5.35
N PHE A 127 -16.21 32.15 4.31
CA PHE A 127 -16.93 32.59 3.12
C PHE A 127 -18.42 32.24 3.12
N GLY A 128 -18.93 31.65 4.22
CA GLY A 128 -20.36 31.35 4.37
C GLY A 128 -20.92 30.36 3.35
N PHE A 129 -20.06 29.63 2.63
CA PHE A 129 -20.49 28.59 1.70
C PHE A 129 -21.03 27.41 2.51
N LYS A 130 -22.35 27.37 2.69
CA LYS A 130 -23.06 26.14 3.05
C LYS A 130 -22.95 25.18 1.87
N TYR A 131 -22.27 24.06 2.07
CA TYR A 131 -22.44 22.87 1.25
C TYR A 131 -23.16 21.82 2.08
#